data_AF-A0A4R0RLR7-F1
#
_entry.id   AF-A0A4R0RLR7-F1
#
_cell.length_a   1.000
_cell.length_b   1.000
_cell.length_c   1.000
_cell.angle_alpha   90.00
_cell.angle_beta   90.00
_cell.angle_gamma   90.00
#
_symmetry.space_group_name_H-M   'P 1'
#
loop_
_entity.id
_entity.type
_entity.pdbx_description
1 polymer ?
#
loop_
_entity_poly.entity_id
_entity_poly.type
_entity_poly.pdbx_seq_one_letter_code
_entity_poly.pdbx_strand_id
1 'polypeptide(L)'
;MLPHLGAGAGQGLEDAHLLAKLLGHPQTDEKNVHLVLEAYEHTRKKRAQMIWERSVAAGDKYEGRGQHGYTARGMREDLHDLWEPVWRHEIFSDLQDAVLYLQDKGIFRLQDEAMHA
;
A
#
# COMPACT_ATOMS: atom_id res chain seq x y z
N MET A 1 -4.08 7.97 11.00
CA MET A 1 -3.69 9.12 10.15
C MET A 1 -4.75 10.19 10.20
N LEU A 2 -4.41 11.43 9.84
CA LEU A 2 -5.42 12.51 9.69
C LEU A 2 -6.39 12.22 8.54
N PRO A 3 -7.64 12.71 8.59
CA PRO A 3 -8.67 12.35 7.62
C PRO A 3 -8.61 13.13 6.30
N HIS A 4 -7.62 14.01 6.10
CA HIS A 4 -7.58 14.96 4.98
C HIS A 4 -7.52 14.31 3.59
N LEU A 5 -7.05 13.07 3.48
CA LEU A 5 -7.14 12.28 2.24
C LEU A 5 -8.30 11.28 2.20
N GLY A 6 -9.05 11.13 3.30
CA GLY A 6 -10.10 10.11 3.42
C GLY A 6 -9.59 8.66 3.31
N ALA A 7 -8.27 8.43 3.41
CA ALA A 7 -7.64 7.15 3.06
C ALA A 7 -7.58 6.13 4.21
N GLY A 8 -7.91 6.53 5.44
CA GLY A 8 -7.65 5.70 6.64
C GLY A 8 -8.30 4.32 6.60
N ALA A 9 -9.60 4.25 6.30
CA ALA A 9 -10.31 2.97 6.21
C ALA A 9 -9.84 2.14 5.00
N GLY A 10 -9.57 2.80 3.87
CA GLY A 10 -9.06 2.14 2.67
C GLY A 10 -7.72 1.44 2.92
N GLN A 11 -6.80 2.06 3.65
CA GLN A 11 -5.54 1.43 4.03
C GLN A 11 -5.76 0.15 4.85
N GLY A 12 -6.69 0.15 5.81
CA GLY A 12 -7.04 -1.05 6.56
C GLY A 12 -7.66 -2.16 5.69
N LEU A 13 -8.46 -1.80 4.68
CA LEU A 13 -9.01 -2.75 3.72
C LEU A 13 -7.93 -3.35 2.82
N GLU A 14 -6.97 -2.55 2.37
CA GLU A 14 -5.80 -3.02 1.63
C GLU A 14 -4.96 -4.00 2.47
N ASP A 15 -4.71 -3.67 3.74
CA ASP A 15 -3.97 -4.51 4.68
C ASP A 15 -4.69 -5.86 4.90
N ALA A 16 -6.00 -5.81 5.14
CA ALA A 16 -6.83 -7.00 5.32
C ALA A 16 -6.84 -7.87 4.05
N HIS A 17 -6.92 -7.26 2.87
CA HIS A 17 -6.86 -7.97 1.60
C HIS A 17 -5.54 -8.74 1.45
N LEU A 18 -4.40 -8.06 1.63
CA LEU A 18 -3.09 -8.68 1.48
C LEU A 18 -2.85 -9.78 2.53
N LEU A 19 -3.16 -9.51 3.81
CA LEU A 19 -3.02 -10.50 4.87
C LEU A 19 -3.88 -11.73 4.62
N ALA A 20 -5.14 -11.56 4.20
CA ALA A 20 -6.01 -12.69 3.89
C ALA A 20 -5.44 -13.56 2.76
N LYS A 21 -4.85 -12.94 1.73
CA LYS A 21 -4.22 -13.65 0.61
C LYS A 21 -2.94 -14.37 1.02
N LEU A 22 -2.07 -13.72 1.79
CA LEU A 22 -0.80 -14.30 2.24
C LEU A 22 -1.01 -15.42 3.26
N LEU A 23 -1.88 -15.22 4.24
CA LEU A 23 -2.18 -16.23 5.27
C LEU A 23 -2.99 -17.40 4.69
N GLY A 24 -3.83 -17.17 3.68
CA GLY A 24 -4.56 -18.21 2.96
C GLY A 24 -3.75 -18.88 1.84
N HIS A 25 -2.50 -18.49 1.61
CA HIS A 25 -1.68 -19.07 0.55
C HIS A 25 -1.33 -20.54 0.87
N PRO A 26 -1.40 -21.50 -0.08
CA PRO A 26 -1.19 -22.92 0.20
C PRO A 26 0.21 -23.29 0.74
N GLN A 27 1.19 -22.40 0.55
CA GLN A 27 2.54 -22.58 1.07
C GLN A 27 2.76 -21.92 2.43
N THR A 28 1.77 -21.23 2.98
CA THR A 28 1.84 -20.64 4.34
C THR A 28 1.44 -21.67 5.38
N ASP A 29 2.27 -21.82 6.42
CA ASP A 29 2.04 -22.70 7.55
C ASP A 29 2.55 -22.09 8.87
N GLU A 30 2.34 -22.80 9.98
CA GLU A 30 2.77 -22.38 11.33
C GLU A 30 4.27 -22.13 11.46
N LYS A 31 5.10 -22.78 10.63
CA LYS A 31 6.57 -22.68 10.71
C LYS A 31 7.07 -21.44 9.99
N ASN A 32 6.41 -21.02 8.91
CA ASN A 32 6.84 -19.88 8.10
C ASN A 32 6.00 -18.61 8.27
N VAL A 33 4.89 -18.66 9.02
CA VAL A 33 3.97 -17.51 9.18
C VAL A 33 4.67 -16.21 9.59
N HIS A 34 5.70 -16.28 10.44
CA HIS A 34 6.46 -15.10 10.84
C HIS A 34 7.20 -14.42 9.68
N LEU A 35 7.70 -15.19 8.70
CA LEU A 35 8.34 -14.68 7.49
C LEU A 35 7.30 -14.16 6.48
N VAL A 36 6.12 -14.78 6.44
CA VAL A 36 4.98 -14.29 5.66
C VAL A 36 4.51 -12.93 6.19
N LEU A 37 4.48 -12.74 7.52
CA LEU A 37 4.19 -11.45 8.14
C LEU A 37 5.31 -10.41 7.90
N GLU A 38 6.57 -10.83 7.80
CA GLU A 38 7.68 -9.97 7.37
C GLU A 38 7.47 -9.49 5.92
N ALA A 39 7.00 -10.36 5.02
CA ALA A 39 6.69 -9.98 3.64
C ALA A 39 5.52 -8.98 3.59
N TYR A 40 4.46 -9.19 4.38
CA TYR A 40 3.38 -8.21 4.54
C TYR A 40 3.93 -6.85 4.99
N GLU A 41 4.76 -6.80 6.04
CA GLU A 41 5.35 -5.55 6.52
C GLU A 41 6.20 -4.90 5.42
N HIS A 42 7.04 -5.67 4.73
CA HIS A 42 7.91 -5.19 3.67
C HIS A 42 7.13 -4.46 2.57
N THR A 43 6.01 -5.06 2.14
CA THR A 43 5.15 -4.51 1.08
C THR A 43 4.36 -3.29 1.55
N ARG A 44 3.73 -3.36 2.73
CA ARG A 44 2.72 -2.37 3.15
C ARG A 44 3.30 -1.15 3.85
N LYS A 45 4.43 -1.29 4.56
CA LYS A 45 4.98 -0.23 5.42
C LYS A 45 5.25 1.07 4.67
N LYS A 46 5.92 1.00 3.52
CA LYS A 46 6.25 2.19 2.71
C LYS A 46 5.00 2.91 2.24
N ARG A 47 3.98 2.17 1.82
CA ARG A 47 2.70 2.72 1.37
C ARG A 47 1.93 3.37 2.51
N ALA A 48 1.75 2.67 3.63
CA ALA A 48 1.05 3.20 4.79
C ALA A 48 1.71 4.49 5.32
N GLN A 49 3.06 4.54 5.36
CA GLN A 49 3.80 5.74 5.75
C GLN A 49 3.61 6.88 4.75
N MET A 50 3.71 6.62 3.45
CA MET A 50 3.48 7.63 2.41
C MET A 50 2.06 8.24 2.53
N ILE A 51 1.04 7.42 2.75
CA ILE A 51 -0.34 7.90 2.92
C ILE A 51 -0.50 8.71 4.21
N TRP A 52 0.17 8.32 5.29
CA TRP A 52 0.20 9.07 6.55
C TRP A 52 0.77 10.47 6.36
N GLU A 53 1.96 10.57 5.78
CA GLU A 53 2.67 11.83 5.54
C GLU A 53 1.87 12.73 4.58
N ARG A 54 1.35 12.17 3.48
CA ARG A 54 0.52 12.92 2.54
C ARG A 54 -0.81 13.36 3.15
N SER A 55 -1.35 12.63 4.12
CA SER A 55 -2.55 13.07 4.86
C SER A 55 -2.29 14.32 5.69
N VAL A 56 -1.09 14.47 6.27
CA VAL A 56 -0.70 15.72 6.95
C VAL A 56 -0.56 16.85 5.92
N ALA A 57 0.21 16.62 4.86
CA ALA A 57 0.45 17.61 3.81
C ALA A 57 -0.84 18.07 3.11
N ALA A 58 -1.83 17.19 2.96
CA ALA A 58 -3.15 17.54 2.42
C ALA A 58 -3.87 18.58 3.31
N GLY A 59 -3.82 18.40 4.64
CA GLY A 59 -4.39 19.37 5.59
C GLY A 59 -3.71 20.73 5.47
N ASP A 60 -2.38 20.76 5.43
CA ASP A 60 -1.61 21.99 5.23
C ASP A 60 -2.00 22.70 3.93
N LYS A 61 -2.17 21.95 2.83
CA LYS A 61 -2.61 22.50 1.55
C LYS A 61 -4.02 23.09 1.63
N TYR A 62 -4.98 22.40 2.26
CA TYR A 62 -6.33 22.94 2.45
C TYR A 62 -6.34 24.26 3.23
N GLU A 63 -5.41 24.40 4.17
CA GLU A 63 -5.26 25.58 5.01
C GLU A 63 -4.35 26.66 4.40
N GLY A 64 -4.02 26.55 3.11
CA GLY A 64 -3.25 27.56 2.38
C GLY A 64 -1.76 27.59 2.70
N ARG A 65 -1.24 26.55 3.37
CA ARG A 65 0.19 26.36 3.65
C ARG A 65 0.89 25.45 2.63
N GLY A 66 0.26 25.24 1.48
CA GLY A 66 0.88 24.57 0.33
C GLY A 66 1.99 25.42 -0.31
N GLN A 67 2.77 24.80 -1.19
CA GLN A 67 3.97 25.43 -1.77
C GLN A 67 3.63 26.62 -2.69
N HIS A 68 2.42 26.68 -3.25
CA HIS A 68 2.01 27.73 -4.20
C HIS A 68 1.15 28.84 -3.56
N GLY A 69 0.93 28.77 -2.23
CA GLY A 69 0.24 29.80 -1.44
C GLY A 69 -1.28 29.89 -1.66
N TYR A 70 -1.93 30.77 -0.90
CA TYR A 70 -3.40 30.86 -0.79
C TYR A 70 -4.09 31.68 -1.89
N THR A 71 -3.65 31.52 -3.14
CA THR A 71 -4.35 32.07 -4.32
C THR A 71 -5.16 30.97 -4.98
N ALA A 72 -6.21 31.33 -5.74
CA ALA A 72 -7.01 30.33 -6.46
C ALA A 72 -6.17 29.45 -7.41
N ARG A 73 -5.15 30.05 -8.05
CA ARG A 73 -4.20 29.33 -8.90
C ARG A 73 -3.28 28.43 -8.07
N GLY A 74 -2.70 28.96 -7.00
CA GLY A 74 -1.80 28.18 -6.13
C GLY A 74 -2.50 26.99 -5.48
N MET A 75 -3.71 27.20 -4.96
CA MET A 75 -4.55 26.12 -4.43
C MET A 75 -4.86 25.06 -5.50
N ARG A 76 -5.16 25.47 -6.74
CA ARG A 76 -5.37 24.50 -7.84
C ARG A 76 -4.11 23.67 -8.09
N GLU A 77 -2.94 24.30 -8.13
CA GLU A 77 -1.66 23.61 -8.35
C GLU A 77 -1.33 22.67 -7.18
N ASP A 78 -1.58 23.07 -5.93
CA ASP A 78 -1.32 22.25 -4.75
C ASP A 78 -2.26 21.05 -4.59
N LEU A 79 -3.52 21.21 -4.99
CA LEU A 79 -4.56 20.17 -4.88
C LEU A 79 -4.59 19.25 -6.10
N HIS A 80 -3.90 19.62 -7.18
CA HIS A 80 -3.78 18.79 -8.37
C HIS A 80 -3.20 17.41 -8.01
N ASP A 81 -3.85 16.35 -8.48
CA ASP A 81 -3.48 14.94 -8.26
C ASP A 81 -3.28 14.51 -6.80
N LEU A 82 -3.79 15.28 -5.84
CA LEU A 82 -3.56 15.03 -4.41
C LEU A 82 -4.00 13.61 -4.01
N TRP A 83 -5.11 13.13 -4.57
CA TRP A 83 -5.67 11.81 -4.29
C TRP A 83 -5.16 10.70 -5.21
N GLU A 84 -4.41 11.00 -6.27
CA GLU A 84 -4.07 9.99 -7.28
C GLU A 84 -3.31 8.80 -6.71
N PRO A 85 -2.31 8.97 -5.81
CA PRO A 85 -1.64 7.83 -5.15
C PRO A 85 -2.54 7.01 -4.20
N VAL A 86 -3.66 7.59 -3.75
CA VAL A 86 -4.66 6.88 -2.95
C VAL A 86 -5.50 6.00 -3.88
N TRP A 87 -6.06 6.58 -4.95
CA TRP A 87 -7.06 5.95 -5.79
C TRP A 87 -6.50 5.03 -6.88
N ARG A 88 -5.33 5.35 -7.44
CA ARG A 88 -4.73 4.61 -8.56
C ARG A 88 -3.62 3.65 -8.12
N HIS A 89 -3.69 3.16 -6.88
CA HIS A 89 -2.77 2.12 -6.42
C HIS A 89 -3.27 0.74 -6.84
N GLU A 90 -2.41 -0.03 -7.48
CA GLU A 90 -2.73 -1.38 -7.93
C GLU A 90 -2.57 -2.37 -6.77
N ILE A 91 -3.62 -2.54 -5.97
CA ILE A 91 -3.60 -3.41 -4.77
C ILE A 91 -3.16 -4.85 -5.10
N PHE A 92 -3.44 -5.33 -6.32
CA PHE A 92 -3.05 -6.66 -6.75
C PHE A 92 -1.53 -6.83 -6.94
N SER A 93 -0.78 -5.75 -7.23
CA SER A 93 0.68 -5.84 -7.31
C SER A 93 1.31 -6.07 -5.94
N ASP A 94 0.69 -5.59 -4.85
CA ASP A 94 1.18 -5.81 -3.48
C ASP A 94 1.30 -7.32 -3.17
N LEU A 95 0.35 -8.14 -3.63
CA LEU A 95 0.40 -9.59 -3.46
C LEU A 95 1.54 -10.20 -4.28
N GLN A 96 1.71 -9.76 -5.52
CA GLN A 96 2.79 -10.25 -6.38
C GLN A 96 4.16 -9.93 -5.76
N ASP A 97 4.35 -8.71 -5.30
CA ASP A 97 5.60 -8.25 -4.65
C ASP A 97 5.89 -9.06 -3.38
N ALA A 98 4.87 -9.31 -2.54
CA ALA A 98 5.04 -10.11 -1.33
C ALA A 98 5.38 -11.58 -1.63
N VAL A 99 4.77 -12.17 -2.66
CA VAL A 99 5.08 -13.53 -3.10
C VAL A 99 6.49 -13.62 -3.67
N LEU A 100 6.90 -12.66 -4.51
CA LEU A 100 8.26 -12.58 -5.03
C LEU A 100 9.29 -12.44 -3.90
N TYR A 101 9.02 -11.58 -2.92
CA TYR A 101 9.87 -11.43 -1.73
C TYR A 101 10.06 -12.76 -0.98
N LEU A 102 8.99 -13.55 -0.84
CA LEU A 102 9.05 -14.87 -0.18
C LEU A 102 9.77 -15.92 -1.04
N GLN A 103 9.65 -15.84 -2.37
CA GLN A 103 10.34 -16.72 -3.31
C GLN A 103 11.84 -16.43 -3.35
N ASP A 104 12.24 -15.16 -3.39
CA ASP A 104 13.63 -14.73 -3.35
C ASP A 104 14.33 -15.16 -2.05
N LYS A 105 13.57 -15.24 -0.96
CA LYS A 105 14.04 -15.79 0.33
C LYS A 105 13.99 -17.32 0.43
N GLY A 106 13.53 -18.02 -0.61
CA GLY A 106 13.40 -19.47 -0.64
C GLY A 106 12.31 -20.02 0.29
N ILE A 107 11.41 -19.17 0.77
CA ILE A 107 10.31 -19.55 1.67
C ILE A 107 9.14 -20.11 0.87
N PHE A 108 8.79 -19.42 -0.22
CA PHE A 108 7.85 -19.93 -1.21
C PHE A 108 8.62 -20.57 -2.37
N ARG A 109 8.05 -21.64 -2.92
CA ARG A 109 8.57 -22.24 -4.15
C ARG A 109 8.04 -21.47 -5.35
N LEU A 110 8.87 -21.27 -6.37
CA LEU A 110 8.41 -20.88 -7.69
C LEU A 110 7.35 -21.89 -8.15
N GLN A 111 6.21 -21.42 -8.64
CA GLN A 111 5.27 -22.32 -9.29
C GLN A 111 5.85 -22.68 -10.65
N ASP A 112 6.04 -23.97 -10.93
CA ASP A 112 6.29 -24.43 -12.29
C ASP A 112 5.05 -24.11 -13.12
N GLU A 113 5.19 -23.33 -14.19
CA GLU A 113 4.15 -23.11 -15.19
C GLU A 113 3.87 -24.42 -15.95
N ALA A 114 3.24 -25.40 -15.31
CA ALA A 114 2.71 -26.58 -15.98
C ALA A 114 1.79 -27.38 -15.05
N MET A 115 0.48 -27.07 -15.04
CA MET A 115 -0.54 -28.13 -14.99
C MET A 115 -1.97 -27.62 -15.27
N HIS A 116 -2.23 -27.10 -16.47
CA HIS A 116 -3.55 -27.27 -17.09
C HIS A 116 -3.33 -27.69 -18.54
N ALA A 117 -3.02 -28.99 -18.68
CA ALA A 117 -3.39 -29.77 -19.86
C ALA A 117 -4.90 -30.06 -19.81
#